data_AF-A0A1M3LDU5-F1
#
_entry.id   AF-A0A1M3LDU5-F1
#
_cell.length_a   1.000
_cell.length_b   1.000
_cell.length_c   1.000
_cell.angle_alpha   90.00
_cell.angle_beta   90.00
_cell.angle_gamma   90.00
#
_symmetry.space_group_name_H-M   'P 1'
#
loop_
_entity.id
_entity.type
_entity.pdbx_description
1 polymer ?
#
loop_
_entity_poly.entity_id
_entity_poly.type
_entity_poly.pdbx_seq_one_letter_code
_entity_poly.pdbx_strand_id
1 'polypeptide(L)'
;MDINLHIKVSDLLDAYPQLEGTLLELSPAFSKLRNPILRRTVAKVTTLQQAAIVAGISPILLLETLRQAAGLPIDNSNESIDIENEQKNKPEWFGEMNITIRFDARPIIESGENPMQEIIRLSKELQNNQIMELTAPFKPVPIMDLLKSKGFEVWYNNGKAYFMQQNQ
;
A
#
# COMPACT_ATOMS: atom_id res chain seq x y z
N MET A 1 7.95 16.87 -16.23
CA MET A 1 6.95 16.42 -15.23
C MET A 1 7.48 15.16 -14.60
N ASP A 2 7.46 15.06 -13.28
CA ASP A 2 7.83 13.81 -12.61
C ASP A 2 6.70 12.77 -12.79
N ILE A 3 7.05 11.52 -13.08
CA ILE A 3 6.09 10.43 -13.26
C ILE A 3 6.10 9.63 -11.96
N ASN A 4 5.04 9.66 -11.16
CA ASN A 4 4.90 8.83 -9.95
C ASN A 4 3.51 8.17 -9.89
N LEU A 5 3.26 7.35 -8.88
CA LEU A 5 2.04 6.54 -8.78
C LEU A 5 0.77 7.35 -8.48
N HIS A 6 0.91 8.57 -7.97
CA HIS A 6 -0.22 9.41 -7.53
C HIS A 6 -0.70 10.39 -8.59
N ILE A 7 0.10 10.64 -9.64
CA ILE A 7 -0.34 11.47 -10.76
C ILE A 7 -1.57 10.88 -11.44
N LYS A 8 -2.41 11.75 -12.02
CA LYS A 8 -3.55 11.30 -12.81
C LYS A 8 -3.09 10.81 -14.17
N VAL A 9 -3.78 9.79 -14.68
CA VAL A 9 -3.51 9.24 -16.02
C VAL A 9 -3.74 10.30 -17.10
N SER A 10 -4.72 11.19 -16.91
CA SER A 10 -4.92 12.35 -17.79
C SER A 10 -3.69 13.25 -17.85
N ASP A 11 -3.17 13.67 -16.69
CA ASP A 11 -2.04 14.59 -16.61
C ASP A 11 -0.76 13.98 -17.21
N LEU A 12 -0.57 12.67 -17.00
CA LEU A 12 0.51 11.91 -17.64
C LEU A 12 0.41 11.96 -19.17
N LEU A 13 -0.76 11.68 -19.74
CA LEU A 13 -0.97 11.66 -21.20
C LEU A 13 -1.00 13.05 -21.82
N ASP A 14 -1.30 14.09 -21.04
CA ASP A 14 -1.19 15.48 -21.47
C ASP A 14 0.28 15.91 -21.57
N ALA A 15 1.12 15.50 -20.61
CA ALA A 15 2.55 15.81 -20.60
C ALA A 15 3.38 14.90 -21.53
N TYR A 16 2.99 13.63 -21.67
CA TYR A 16 3.70 12.63 -22.46
C TYR A 16 2.74 11.81 -23.35
N PRO A 17 2.21 12.40 -24.44
CA PRO A 17 1.29 11.72 -25.34
C PRO A 17 1.86 10.42 -25.94
N GLN A 18 3.18 10.34 -26.10
CA GLN A 18 3.87 9.16 -26.62
C GLN A 18 3.72 7.92 -25.72
N LEU A 19 3.47 8.09 -24.42
CA LEU A 19 3.31 6.97 -23.48
C LEU A 19 1.97 6.24 -23.64
N GLU A 20 1.05 6.78 -24.43
CA GLU A 20 -0.20 6.09 -24.79
C GLU A 20 0.07 4.75 -25.46
N GLY A 21 1.08 4.68 -26.34
CA GLY A 21 1.50 3.43 -26.97
C GLY A 21 1.99 2.41 -25.96
N THR A 22 2.85 2.84 -25.04
CA THR A 22 3.42 2.00 -23.97
C THR A 22 2.35 1.46 -23.03
N LEU A 23 1.35 2.26 -22.65
CA LEU A 23 0.22 1.80 -21.85
C LEU A 23 -0.54 0.66 -22.56
N LEU A 24 -0.75 0.78 -23.87
CA LEU A 24 -1.47 -0.24 -24.64
C LEU A 24 -0.69 -1.54 -24.79
N GLU A 25 0.64 -1.45 -24.90
CA GLU A 25 1.53 -2.62 -24.91
C GLU A 25 1.52 -3.35 -23.56
N LEU A 26 1.43 -2.61 -22.45
CA LEU A 26 1.37 -3.17 -21.10
C LEU A 26 0.04 -3.88 -20.82
N SER A 27 -1.10 -3.32 -21.25
CA SER A 27 -2.38 -4.02 -21.17
C SER A 27 -3.42 -3.46 -22.14
N PRO A 28 -4.21 -4.34 -22.77
CA PRO A 28 -5.35 -3.93 -23.58
C PRO A 28 -6.43 -3.19 -22.77
N ALA A 29 -6.40 -3.25 -21.42
CA ALA A 29 -7.30 -2.48 -20.56
C ALA A 29 -7.21 -0.97 -20.80
N PHE A 30 -6.03 -0.47 -21.21
CA PHE A 30 -5.78 0.94 -21.51
C PHE A 30 -6.35 1.40 -22.87
N SER A 31 -6.81 0.47 -23.73
CA SER A 31 -7.44 0.80 -25.04
C SER A 31 -8.61 1.78 -24.92
N LYS A 32 -9.33 1.71 -23.80
CA LYS A 32 -10.46 2.59 -23.49
C LYS A 32 -10.04 4.06 -23.32
N LEU A 33 -8.78 4.34 -23.01
CA LEU A 33 -8.27 5.71 -22.84
C LEU A 33 -8.17 6.48 -24.16
N ARG A 34 -8.14 5.80 -25.31
CA ARG A 34 -8.23 6.42 -26.64
C ARG A 34 -9.55 7.16 -26.85
N ASN A 35 -10.61 6.78 -26.12
CA ASN A 35 -11.88 7.47 -26.20
C ASN A 35 -11.78 8.83 -25.48
N PRO A 36 -11.94 9.96 -26.19
CA PRO A 36 -11.78 11.29 -25.61
C PRO A 36 -12.74 11.59 -24.46
N ILE A 37 -13.90 10.92 -24.42
CA ILE A 37 -14.86 11.03 -23.31
C ILE A 37 -14.31 10.33 -22.06
N LEU A 38 -13.77 9.12 -22.19
CA LEU A 38 -13.19 8.37 -21.08
C LEU A 38 -11.90 9.01 -20.57
N ARG A 39 -11.12 9.63 -21.45
CA ARG A 39 -9.96 10.44 -21.08
C ARG A 39 -10.36 11.65 -20.21
N ARG A 40 -11.44 12.33 -20.54
CA ARG A 40 -11.92 13.52 -19.80
C ARG A 40 -12.68 13.19 -18.52
N THR A 41 -13.15 11.95 -18.35
CA THR A 41 -13.99 11.54 -17.22
C THR A 41 -13.20 10.64 -16.26
N VAL A 42 -12.90 9.42 -16.68
CA VAL A 42 -12.26 8.40 -15.84
C VAL A 42 -10.77 8.70 -15.66
N ALA A 43 -10.04 9.00 -16.74
CA ALA A 43 -8.58 9.20 -16.65
C ALA A 43 -8.18 10.46 -15.85
N LYS A 44 -9.09 11.44 -15.76
CA LYS A 44 -8.89 12.68 -15.00
C LYS A 44 -8.94 12.46 -13.48
N VAL A 45 -9.65 11.43 -13.03
CA VAL A 45 -9.80 11.12 -11.60
C VAL A 45 -8.97 9.90 -11.18
N THR A 46 -8.62 9.02 -12.11
CA THR A 46 -7.84 7.81 -11.87
C THR A 46 -6.35 8.12 -11.78
N THR A 47 -5.71 7.71 -10.68
CA THR A 47 -4.25 7.76 -10.51
C THR A 47 -3.58 6.63 -11.28
N LEU A 48 -2.28 6.75 -11.54
CA LEU A 48 -1.50 5.72 -12.22
C LEU A 48 -1.53 4.39 -11.45
N GLN A 49 -1.46 4.44 -10.11
CA GLN A 49 -1.63 3.28 -9.24
C GLN A 49 -3.00 2.59 -9.43
N GLN A 50 -4.08 3.37 -9.40
CA GLN A 50 -5.43 2.82 -9.53
C GLN A 50 -5.64 2.23 -10.93
N ALA A 51 -5.05 2.84 -11.95
CA ALA A 51 -5.07 2.32 -13.31
C ALA A 51 -4.32 0.99 -13.43
N ALA A 52 -3.18 0.83 -12.75
CA ALA A 52 -2.44 -0.43 -12.67
C ALA A 52 -3.29 -1.56 -12.05
N ILE A 53 -3.93 -1.27 -10.91
CA ILE A 53 -4.82 -2.21 -10.21
C ILE A 53 -5.97 -2.67 -11.12
N VAL A 54 -6.63 -1.72 -11.79
CA VAL A 54 -7.73 -2.03 -12.72
C VAL A 54 -7.25 -2.80 -13.95
N ALA A 55 -6.01 -2.56 -14.40
CA ALA A 55 -5.40 -3.27 -15.52
C ALA A 55 -4.80 -4.63 -15.15
N GLY A 56 -4.78 -4.98 -13.85
CA GLY A 56 -4.19 -6.23 -13.34
C GLY A 56 -2.66 -6.26 -13.42
N ILE A 57 -2.00 -5.10 -13.42
CA ILE A 57 -0.54 -4.97 -13.53
C ILE A 57 0.02 -4.45 -12.20
N SER A 58 1.23 -4.88 -11.86
CA SER A 58 1.98 -4.28 -10.75
C SER A 58 2.16 -2.78 -10.95
N PRO A 59 1.77 -1.92 -9.98
CA PRO A 59 1.99 -0.47 -10.07
C PRO A 59 3.45 -0.09 -10.28
N ILE A 60 4.38 -0.81 -9.62
CA ILE A 60 5.82 -0.59 -9.77
C ILE A 60 6.26 -0.88 -11.21
N LEU A 61 5.86 -2.02 -11.77
CA LEU A 61 6.21 -2.39 -13.14
C LEU A 61 5.67 -1.36 -14.16
N LEU A 62 4.45 -0.87 -13.95
CA LEU A 62 3.85 0.18 -14.77
C LEU A 62 4.69 1.47 -14.70
N LEU A 63 5.06 1.90 -13.49
CA LEU A 63 5.85 3.10 -13.25
C LEU A 63 7.22 3.03 -13.93
N GLU A 64 7.96 1.94 -13.71
CA GLU A 64 9.29 1.72 -14.27
C GLU A 64 9.25 1.76 -15.80
N THR A 65 8.29 1.04 -16.39
CA THR A 65 8.14 0.99 -17.86
C THR A 65 7.85 2.37 -18.43
N LEU A 66 6.97 3.15 -17.79
CA LEU A 66 6.62 4.49 -18.25
C LEU A 66 7.78 5.48 -18.11
N ARG A 67 8.55 5.40 -17.01
CA ARG A 67 9.74 6.24 -16.82
C ARG A 67 10.83 5.92 -17.82
N GLN A 68 11.07 4.63 -18.05
CA GLN A 68 12.02 4.19 -19.07
C GLN A 68 11.61 4.69 -20.46
N ALA A 69 10.33 4.57 -20.82
CA ALA A 69 9.81 5.07 -22.08
C ALA A 69 9.83 6.61 -22.19
N ALA A 70 9.74 7.32 -21.06
CA ALA A 70 9.87 8.77 -20.99
C ALA A 70 11.33 9.27 -20.96
N GLY A 71 12.32 8.36 -20.89
CA GLY A 71 13.74 8.71 -20.74
C GLY A 71 14.09 9.28 -19.36
N LEU A 72 13.26 9.01 -18.35
CA LEU A 72 13.50 9.39 -16.97
C LEU A 72 14.38 8.33 -16.28
N PRO A 73 15.22 8.74 -15.31
CA PRO A 73 15.96 7.79 -14.51
C PRO A 73 14.99 6.84 -13.81
N ILE A 74 15.25 5.55 -13.93
CA ILE A 74 14.58 4.53 -13.12
C ILE A 74 15.27 4.63 -11.77
N ASP A 75 14.66 5.36 -10.84
CA ASP A 75 15.18 5.39 -9.48
C ASP A 75 15.00 3.98 -8.89
N ASN A 76 16.11 3.24 -8.78
CA ASN A 76 16.15 1.95 -8.05
C ASN A 76 15.93 2.17 -6.54
N SER A 77 15.85 3.43 -6.10
CA SER A 77 15.29 3.80 -4.81
C SER A 77 13.77 3.64 -4.93
N ASN A 78 13.25 2.47 -4.54
CA ASN A 78 11.83 2.19 -4.30
C ASN A 78 10.98 3.47 -4.17
N GLU A 79 10.43 3.98 -5.27
CA GLU A 79 9.41 5.03 -5.25
C GLU A 79 8.08 4.38 -4.88
N SER A 80 8.07 3.86 -3.66
CA SER A 80 7.09 4.17 -2.64
C SER A 80 5.72 4.57 -3.21
N ILE A 81 4.99 3.53 -3.61
CA ILE A 81 3.53 3.42 -3.57
C ILE A 81 3.03 4.13 -2.30
N ASP A 82 2.65 5.40 -2.37
CA ASP A 82 2.09 6.17 -1.25
C ASP A 82 2.68 5.84 0.14
N ILE A 83 4.00 5.64 0.22
CA ILE A 83 4.75 5.56 1.50
C ILE A 83 5.16 6.99 1.91
N GLU A 84 4.69 8.03 1.21
CA GLU A 84 4.90 9.43 1.64
C GLU A 84 4.06 9.80 2.88
N ASN A 85 3.21 8.89 3.39
CA ASN A 85 2.72 8.99 4.76
C ASN A 85 3.47 8.08 5.75
N GLU A 86 4.22 7.06 5.36
CA GLU A 86 4.73 6.08 6.34
C GLU A 86 6.11 6.42 6.92
N GLN A 87 6.94 7.22 6.24
CA GLN A 87 8.18 7.72 6.87
C GLN A 87 7.96 8.88 7.86
N LYS A 88 6.79 9.54 7.82
CA LYS A 88 6.33 10.44 8.88
C LYS A 88 5.57 9.73 10.01
N ASN A 89 5.20 8.47 9.82
CA ASN A 89 4.39 7.70 10.77
C ASN A 89 5.15 6.57 11.45
N LYS A 90 6.48 6.42 11.29
CA LYS A 90 7.23 5.52 12.18
C LYS A 90 7.09 6.08 13.60
N PRO A 91 6.36 5.40 14.49
CA PRO A 91 6.17 5.92 15.83
C PRO A 91 7.51 5.87 16.57
N GLU A 92 7.75 6.84 17.46
CA GLU A 92 8.96 6.84 18.29
C GLU A 92 9.09 5.57 19.14
N TRP A 93 7.96 4.93 19.45
CA TRP A 93 7.91 3.67 20.17
C TRP A 93 8.28 2.44 19.34
N PHE A 94 8.28 2.54 18.00
CA PHE A 94 8.56 1.40 17.14
C PHE A 94 10.06 1.12 17.00
N GLY A 95 10.51 0.02 17.60
CA GLY A 95 11.84 -0.56 17.40
C GLY A 95 11.74 -2.04 17.09
N GLU A 96 12.41 -2.53 16.05
CA GLU A 96 12.38 -3.96 15.68
C GLU A 96 12.89 -4.87 16.82
N MET A 97 13.82 -4.35 17.63
CA MET A 97 14.33 -4.99 18.85
C MET A 97 13.27 -5.17 19.95
N ASN A 98 12.18 -4.40 19.91
CA ASN A 98 11.10 -4.46 20.88
C ASN A 98 9.98 -5.42 20.44
N ILE A 99 10.07 -6.02 19.24
CA ILE A 99 9.10 -6.99 18.75
C ILE A 99 9.31 -8.31 19.49
N THR A 100 8.46 -8.60 20.47
CA THR A 100 8.52 -9.82 21.28
C THR A 100 7.56 -10.90 20.80
N ILE A 101 6.49 -10.50 20.11
CA ILE A 101 5.45 -11.41 19.60
C ILE A 101 5.32 -11.21 18.10
N ARG A 102 5.40 -12.30 17.32
CA ARG A 102 5.09 -12.32 15.89
C ARG A 102 3.98 -13.31 15.63
N PHE A 103 2.87 -12.83 15.09
CA PHE A 103 1.70 -13.64 14.80
C PHE A 103 1.34 -13.56 13.32
N ASP A 104 1.23 -14.72 12.68
CA ASP A 104 0.80 -14.83 11.29
C ASP A 104 -0.64 -15.35 11.22
N ALA A 105 -1.55 -14.45 10.86
CA ALA A 105 -2.97 -14.74 10.74
C ALA A 105 -3.34 -15.29 9.35
N ARG A 106 -2.43 -15.29 8.37
CA ARG A 106 -2.68 -15.83 7.01
C ARG A 106 -3.22 -17.26 7.02
N PRO A 107 -2.56 -18.26 7.65
CA PRO A 107 -3.03 -19.64 7.61
C PRO A 107 -4.41 -19.82 8.26
N ILE A 108 -4.73 -19.03 9.30
CA ILE A 108 -6.01 -19.09 10.01
C ILE A 108 -7.13 -18.54 9.11
N ILE A 109 -6.88 -17.38 8.48
CA ILE A 109 -7.84 -16.74 7.57
C ILE A 109 -8.05 -17.60 6.31
N GLU A 110 -6.98 -18.16 5.75
CA GLU A 110 -7.03 -19.06 4.59
C GLU A 110 -7.82 -20.35 4.88
N SER A 111 -7.80 -20.81 6.14
CA SER A 111 -8.57 -21.97 6.60
C SER A 111 -10.04 -21.62 6.92
N GLY A 112 -10.45 -20.35 6.75
CA GLY A 112 -11.79 -19.87 7.06
C GLY A 112 -12.06 -19.66 8.56
N GLU A 113 -11.04 -19.75 9.39
CA GLU A 113 -11.12 -19.53 10.83
C GLU A 113 -10.88 -18.06 11.19
N ASN A 114 -11.28 -17.68 12.40
CA ASN A 114 -11.24 -16.29 12.85
C ASN A 114 -10.04 -16.04 13.80
N PRO A 115 -9.00 -15.28 13.37
CA PRO A 115 -7.81 -15.04 14.18
C PRO A 115 -8.02 -14.01 15.30
N MET A 116 -9.18 -13.36 15.39
CA MET A 116 -9.40 -12.23 16.29
C MET A 116 -9.16 -12.59 17.76
N GLN A 117 -9.65 -13.76 18.21
CA GLN A 117 -9.52 -14.17 19.61
C GLN A 117 -8.04 -14.32 20.00
N GLU A 118 -7.24 -14.88 19.10
CA GLU A 118 -5.82 -15.12 19.32
C GLU A 118 -5.03 -13.81 19.30
N ILE A 119 -5.33 -12.89 18.37
CA ILE A 119 -4.72 -11.56 18.32
C ILE A 119 -4.99 -10.81 19.63
N ILE A 120 -6.22 -10.86 20.15
CA ILE A 120 -6.57 -10.21 21.42
C ILE A 120 -5.84 -10.88 22.59
N ARG A 121 -5.74 -12.21 22.61
CA ARG A 121 -5.01 -12.96 23.64
C ARG A 121 -3.54 -12.55 23.67
N LEU A 122 -2.88 -12.56 22.52
CA LEU A 122 -1.48 -12.17 22.37
C LEU A 122 -1.24 -10.70 22.69
N SER A 123 -2.15 -9.81 22.30
CA SER A 123 -2.03 -8.37 22.63
C SER A 123 -2.03 -8.13 24.15
N LYS A 124 -2.70 -8.97 24.94
CA LYS A 124 -2.71 -8.87 26.41
C LYS A 124 -1.45 -9.44 27.08
N GLU A 125 -0.67 -10.25 26.36
CA GLU A 125 0.61 -10.75 26.85
C GLU A 125 1.73 -9.72 26.70
N LEU A 126 1.50 -8.67 25.92
CA LEU A 126 2.44 -7.57 25.74
C LEU A 126 2.69 -6.86 27.07
N GLN A 127 3.97 -6.77 27.45
CA GLN A 127 4.42 -5.94 28.55
C GLN A 127 4.79 -4.53 28.05
N ASN A 128 5.14 -3.64 28.97
CA ASN A 128 5.46 -2.26 28.64
C ASN A 128 6.61 -2.18 27.62
N ASN A 129 6.47 -1.31 26.61
CA ASN A 129 7.39 -1.17 25.47
C ASN A 129 7.57 -2.44 24.60
N GLN A 130 6.75 -3.47 24.76
CA GLN A 130 6.78 -4.63 23.87
C GLN A 130 5.83 -4.42 22.69
N ILE A 131 6.26 -4.90 21.53
CA ILE A 131 5.54 -4.79 20.27
C ILE A 131 5.10 -6.18 19.81
N MET A 132 3.84 -6.29 19.41
CA MET A 132 3.35 -7.42 18.64
C MET A 132 3.34 -7.05 17.16
N GLU A 133 3.95 -7.89 16.33
CA GLU A 133 3.82 -7.87 14.88
C GLU A 133 2.72 -8.86 14.45
N LEU A 134 1.80 -8.39 13.61
CA LEU A 134 0.73 -9.16 13.00
C LEU A 134 0.91 -9.14 11.48
N THR A 135 1.02 -10.33 10.89
CA THR A 135 0.96 -10.53 9.44
C THR A 135 -0.43 -11.02 9.07
N ALA A 136 -1.07 -10.37 8.09
CA ALA A 136 -2.39 -10.73 7.60
C ALA A 136 -2.42 -10.58 6.06
N PRO A 137 -3.27 -11.33 5.34
CA PRO A 137 -3.33 -11.28 3.87
C PRO A 137 -3.94 -9.96 3.35
N PHE A 138 -4.54 -9.16 4.23
CA PHE A 138 -5.07 -7.83 3.96
C PHE A 138 -5.01 -6.95 5.22
N LYS A 139 -5.10 -5.63 5.04
CA LYS A 139 -5.06 -4.65 6.14
C LYS A 139 -6.20 -4.92 7.15
N PRO A 140 -5.90 -5.29 8.42
CA PRO A 140 -6.92 -5.69 9.38
C PRO A 140 -7.50 -4.46 10.11
N VAL A 141 -8.16 -3.56 9.37
CA VAL A 141 -8.72 -2.30 9.90
C VAL A 141 -9.58 -2.50 11.17
N PRO A 142 -10.51 -3.49 11.22
CA PRO A 142 -11.33 -3.69 12.42
C PRO A 142 -10.52 -4.04 13.68
N ILE A 143 -9.41 -4.78 13.53
CA ILE A 143 -8.53 -5.15 14.63
C ILE A 143 -7.72 -3.96 15.11
N MET A 144 -7.23 -3.16 14.17
CA MET A 144 -6.50 -1.94 14.47
C MET A 144 -7.37 -0.99 15.31
N ASP A 145 -8.63 -0.77 14.91
CA ASP A 145 -9.54 0.12 15.65
C ASP A 145 -9.93 -0.46 17.03
N LEU A 146 -10.14 -1.77 17.11
CA LEU A 146 -10.42 -2.45 18.38
C LEU A 146 -9.27 -2.30 19.38
N LEU A 147 -8.03 -2.50 18.94
CA LEU A 147 -6.85 -2.38 19.81
C LEU A 147 -6.58 -0.92 20.18
N LYS A 148 -6.77 0.03 19.26
CA LYS A 148 -6.77 1.47 19.57
C LYS A 148 -7.76 1.82 20.68
N SER A 149 -9.00 1.33 20.60
CA SER A 149 -10.01 1.58 21.63
C SER A 149 -9.65 0.98 23.01
N LYS A 150 -8.72 0.02 23.05
CA LYS A 150 -8.21 -0.61 24.27
C LYS A 150 -6.94 0.07 24.81
N GLY A 151 -6.51 1.18 24.20
CA GLY A 151 -5.31 1.92 24.62
C GLY A 151 -4.00 1.40 24.01
N PHE A 152 -4.09 0.59 22.94
CA PHE A 152 -2.89 0.20 22.20
C PHE A 152 -2.56 1.23 21.13
N GLU A 153 -1.27 1.52 21.02
CA GLU A 153 -0.71 2.20 19.88
C GLU A 153 -0.63 1.25 18.69
N VAL A 154 -1.00 1.74 17.52
CA VAL A 154 -1.10 0.91 16.32
C VAL A 154 -0.40 1.57 15.16
N TRP A 155 0.51 0.81 14.57
CA TRP A 155 1.20 1.21 13.36
C TRP A 155 1.02 0.13 12.30
N TYR A 156 0.77 0.53 11.06
CA TYR A 156 0.71 -0.40 9.93
C TYR A 156 1.80 0.05 8.97
N ASN A 157 2.62 -0.89 8.52
CA ASN A 157 3.71 -0.64 7.60
C ASN A 157 4.07 -1.92 6.83
N ASN A 158 4.34 -1.80 5.53
CA ASN A 158 4.79 -2.92 4.67
C ASN A 158 3.92 -4.20 4.78
N GLY A 159 2.60 -4.05 4.85
CA GLY A 159 1.69 -5.19 4.93
C GLY A 159 1.54 -5.81 6.33
N LYS A 160 2.23 -5.27 7.34
CA LYS A 160 2.23 -5.75 8.72
C LYS A 160 1.61 -4.72 9.64
N ALA A 161 0.87 -5.19 10.65
CA ALA A 161 0.37 -4.35 11.72
C ALA A 161 1.22 -4.56 12.97
N TYR A 162 1.51 -3.48 13.68
CA TYR A 162 2.31 -3.43 14.88
C TYR A 162 1.48 -2.82 16.00
N PHE A 163 1.52 -3.45 17.15
CA PHE A 163 0.72 -3.05 18.31
C PHE A 163 1.62 -2.93 19.52
N MET A 164 1.51 -1.84 20.26
CA MET A 164 2.20 -1.64 21.54
C MET A 164 1.20 -1.18 22.59
N GLN A 165 1.29 -1.75 23.79
CA GLN A 165 0.51 -1.27 24.92
C GLN A 165 1.20 -0.05 25.56
N GLN A 166 0.53 1.10 25.59
CA GLN A 166 0.93 2.19 26.49
C GLN A 166 0.29 1.94 27.86
N ASN A 167 1.08 1.57 28.86
CA ASN A 167 0.60 1.66 30.23
C ASN A 167 0.66 3.14 30.67
N GLN A 168 -0.52 3.70 30.99
CA GLN A 168 -0.63 4.88 31.85
C GLN A 168 -0.24 4.54 33.28
#